data_AF-A0A2J0KUC5-F1
#
_entry.id   AF-A0A2J0KUC5-F1
#
_cell.length_a   1.000
_cell.length_b   1.000
_cell.length_c   1.000
_cell.angle_alpha   90.00
_cell.angle_beta   90.00
_cell.angle_gamma   90.00
#
_symmetry.space_group_name_H-M   'P 1'
#
loop_
_entity.id
_entity.type
_entity.pdbx_description
1 polymer ?
#
loop_
_entity_poly.entity_id
_entity_poly.type
_entity_poly.pdbx_seq_one_letter_code
_entity_poly.pdbx_strand_id
1 'polypeptide(L)'
;MGEPIRKIAFLVDRNELELLHEACLYGADADKNLEKAIKEGGKFRLEFLFDELDDLAGYVAHCANDEESERNQDKWDKLSGRIERLLKLSDNMGSPQKHTVVLPRQQCGLKYYIFDIWIWGTGGVGDFKDKVLRKIQIAGTKSLYNFAKVIVNSFGFQFDHCFGFYDNFQKYHDSKKIYELFVDLGEERSRSWAKGVKNTKISQVFKNSGDKMHFLFDYGDCWHFAVELKEIKQAEKWDLKPVILESIGKAPLQYPPCEDEESQ
;
A
#
# COMPACT_ATOMS: atom_id res chain seq x y z
N MET A 1 -20.41 -0.25 -19.75
CA MET A 1 -21.34 0.11 -18.66
C MET A 1 -20.55 -0.04 -17.37
N GLY A 2 -20.28 1.07 -16.67
CA GLY A 2 -19.56 1.00 -15.39
C GLY A 2 -20.44 0.35 -14.33
N GLU A 3 -19.86 -0.48 -13.47
CA GLU A 3 -20.57 -1.01 -12.31
C GLU A 3 -21.09 0.14 -11.44
N PRO A 4 -22.30 0.04 -10.88
CA PRO A 4 -22.86 1.08 -10.02
C PRO A 4 -21.99 1.22 -8.77
N ILE A 5 -21.60 2.47 -8.47
CA ILE A 5 -20.86 2.81 -7.25
C ILE A 5 -21.73 2.44 -6.04
N ARG A 6 -21.37 1.36 -5.33
CA ARG A 6 -22.07 0.91 -4.12
C ARG A 6 -21.50 1.67 -2.92
N LYS A 7 -22.34 2.50 -2.31
CA LYS A 7 -22.04 3.24 -1.08
C LYS A 7 -22.76 2.62 0.11
N ILE A 8 -22.06 2.48 1.23
CA ILE A 8 -22.59 2.00 2.50
C ILE A 8 -22.46 3.12 3.51
N ALA A 9 -23.60 3.51 4.12
CA ALA A 9 -23.63 4.47 5.21
C ALA A 9 -24.12 3.79 6.49
N PHE A 10 -23.45 4.06 7.61
CA PHE A 10 -23.80 3.47 8.89
C PHE A 10 -23.42 4.39 10.05
N LEU A 11 -24.05 4.17 11.20
CA LEU A 11 -23.78 4.90 12.44
C LEU A 11 -22.80 4.11 13.32
N VAL A 12 -21.79 4.79 13.84
CA VAL A 12 -20.87 4.28 14.86
C VAL A 12 -20.99 5.10 16.14
N ASP A 13 -20.78 4.47 17.29
CA ASP A 13 -20.58 5.22 18.53
C ASP A 13 -19.14 5.77 18.65
N ARG A 14 -18.83 6.46 19.76
CA ARG A 14 -17.51 7.06 19.97
C ARG A 14 -16.40 6.01 20.08
N ASN A 15 -16.64 4.90 20.76
CA ASN A 15 -15.63 3.86 20.97
C ASN A 15 -15.31 3.16 19.64
N GLU A 16 -16.34 2.92 18.84
CA GLU A 16 -16.18 2.33 17.51
C GLU A 16 -15.46 3.29 16.56
N LEU A 17 -15.74 4.59 16.64
CA LEU A 17 -15.00 5.59 15.89
C LEU A 17 -13.50 5.62 16.28
N GLU A 18 -13.19 5.51 17.56
CA GLU A 18 -11.81 5.42 18.06
C GLU A 18 -11.08 4.19 17.53
N LEU A 19 -11.72 3.01 17.54
CA LEU A 19 -11.17 1.79 16.95
C LEU A 19 -10.94 1.94 15.43
N LEU A 20 -11.85 2.61 14.73
CA LEU A 20 -11.65 2.86 13.30
C LEU A 20 -10.46 3.78 13.03
N HIS A 21 -10.25 4.82 13.87
CA HIS A 21 -9.04 5.64 13.80
C HIS A 21 -7.77 4.82 14.13
N GLU A 22 -7.86 3.90 15.08
CA GLU A 22 -6.76 3.01 15.40
C GLU A 22 -6.41 2.07 14.23
N ALA A 23 -7.43 1.53 13.54
CA ALA A 23 -7.22 0.74 12.32
C ALA A 23 -6.50 1.53 11.22
N CYS A 24 -6.69 2.86 11.14
CA CYS A 24 -5.93 3.72 10.23
C CYS A 24 -4.43 3.75 10.56
N LEU A 25 -4.05 3.66 11.83
CA LEU A 25 -2.64 3.57 12.24
C LEU A 25 -1.96 2.32 11.69
N TYR A 26 -2.73 1.23 11.50
CA TYR A 26 -2.25 -0.01 10.88
C TYR A 26 -2.28 0.00 9.35
N GLY A 27 -2.64 1.14 8.74
CA GLY A 27 -2.59 1.38 7.30
C GLY A 27 -3.94 1.31 6.60
N ALA A 28 -5.06 1.27 7.34
CA ALA A 28 -6.36 1.46 6.73
C ALA A 28 -6.48 2.90 6.21
N ASP A 29 -6.66 3.08 4.91
CA ASP A 29 -6.90 4.40 4.30
C ASP A 29 -8.40 4.74 4.44
N ALA A 30 -8.81 4.98 5.67
CA ALA A 30 -10.17 5.36 6.04
C ALA A 30 -10.23 6.80 6.60
N ASP A 31 -9.10 7.47 6.83
CA ASP A 31 -9.04 8.79 7.48
C ASP A 31 -9.95 9.81 6.80
N LYS A 32 -9.97 9.87 5.47
CA LYS A 32 -10.84 10.78 4.72
C LYS A 32 -12.33 10.51 4.93
N ASN A 33 -12.71 9.26 5.17
CA ASN A 33 -14.09 8.87 5.43
C ASN A 33 -14.46 9.18 6.89
N LEU A 34 -13.52 8.96 7.82
CA LEU A 34 -13.67 9.28 9.24
C LEU A 34 -13.72 10.80 9.50
N GLU A 35 -12.91 11.60 8.81
CA GLU A 35 -12.93 13.07 8.88
C GLU A 35 -14.26 13.66 8.39
N LYS A 36 -14.95 12.96 7.49
CA LYS A 36 -16.27 13.35 6.96
C LYS A 36 -17.42 12.88 7.85
N ALA A 37 -17.14 12.31 9.02
CA ALA A 37 -18.16 11.84 9.94
C ALA A 37 -19.15 12.95 10.31
N ILE A 38 -20.44 12.67 10.15
CA ILE A 38 -21.51 13.60 10.52
C ILE A 38 -22.07 13.17 11.87
N LYS A 39 -22.04 14.07 12.86
CA LYS A 39 -22.62 13.78 14.18
C LYS A 39 -24.16 13.74 14.08
N GLU A 40 -24.75 12.59 14.40
CA GLU A 40 -26.20 12.35 14.32
C GLU A 40 -26.67 11.61 15.58
N GLY A 41 -27.51 12.27 16.39
CA GLY A 41 -28.12 11.63 17.57
C GLY A 41 -27.13 11.09 18.62
N GLY A 42 -25.97 11.74 18.80
CA GLY A 42 -24.92 11.28 19.72
C GLY A 42 -24.00 10.18 19.16
N LYS A 43 -24.24 9.76 17.91
CA LYS A 43 -23.40 8.85 17.12
C LYS A 43 -22.77 9.61 15.95
N PHE A 44 -21.96 8.90 15.17
CA PHE A 44 -21.29 9.41 14.00
C PHE A 44 -21.71 8.62 12.77
N ARG A 45 -22.25 9.31 11.77
CA ARG A 45 -22.58 8.72 10.47
C ARG A 45 -21.35 8.74 9.59
N LEU A 46 -20.95 7.56 9.13
CA LEU A 46 -19.86 7.35 8.19
C LEU A 46 -20.42 6.89 6.85
N GLU A 47 -19.69 7.20 5.78
CA GLU A 47 -19.99 6.75 4.42
C GLU A 47 -18.72 6.20 3.77
N PHE A 48 -18.83 5.00 3.20
CA PHE A 48 -17.74 4.32 2.50
C PHE A 48 -18.24 3.79 1.16
N LEU A 49 -17.34 3.71 0.18
CA LEU A 49 -17.54 2.79 -0.94
C LEU A 49 -17.45 1.35 -0.44
N PHE A 50 -18.12 0.42 -1.12
CA PHE A 50 -18.08 -1.00 -0.76
C PHE A 50 -16.64 -1.51 -0.63
N ASP A 51 -15.81 -1.26 -1.64
CA ASP A 51 -14.39 -1.68 -1.65
C ASP A 51 -13.58 -1.01 -0.54
N GLU A 52 -13.87 0.25 -0.20
CA GLU A 52 -13.19 0.95 0.91
C GLU A 52 -13.56 0.34 2.26
N LEU A 53 -14.84 -0.03 2.45
CA LEU A 53 -15.31 -0.66 3.67
C LEU A 53 -14.83 -2.11 3.80
N ASP A 54 -14.75 -2.86 2.69
CA ASP A 54 -14.18 -4.20 2.66
C ASP A 54 -12.69 -4.17 2.99
N ASP A 55 -11.95 -3.22 2.41
CA ASP A 55 -10.55 -2.99 2.75
C ASP A 55 -10.39 -2.70 4.26
N LEU A 56 -11.19 -1.78 4.80
CA LEU A 56 -11.20 -1.43 6.22
C LEU A 56 -11.55 -2.63 7.11
N ALA A 57 -12.50 -3.47 6.71
CA ALA A 57 -12.88 -4.67 7.44
C ALA A 57 -11.69 -5.60 7.65
N GLY A 58 -10.84 -5.75 6.62
CA GLY A 58 -9.62 -6.53 6.70
C GLY A 58 -8.61 -5.98 7.73
N TYR A 59 -8.44 -4.66 7.81
CA TYR A 59 -7.59 -4.04 8.85
C TYR A 59 -8.17 -4.22 10.25
N VAL A 60 -9.48 -4.04 10.42
CA VAL A 60 -10.18 -4.23 11.71
C VAL A 60 -10.04 -5.69 12.18
N ALA A 61 -10.19 -6.66 11.28
CA ALA A 61 -10.00 -8.07 11.60
C ALA A 61 -8.55 -8.40 11.95
N HIS A 62 -7.58 -7.79 11.29
CA HIS A 62 -6.17 -7.93 11.66
C HIS A 62 -5.89 -7.39 13.07
N CYS A 63 -6.43 -6.21 13.41
CA CYS A 63 -6.30 -5.64 14.76
C CYS A 63 -6.92 -6.56 15.82
N ALA A 64 -8.05 -7.21 15.52
CA ALA A 64 -8.68 -8.17 16.42
C ALA A 64 -7.77 -9.39 16.70
N ASN A 65 -7.09 -9.90 15.67
CA ASN A 65 -6.24 -11.09 15.79
C ASN A 65 -4.90 -10.80 16.50
N ASP A 66 -4.38 -9.58 16.36
CA ASP A 66 -3.08 -9.17 16.92
C ASP A 66 -3.21 -8.50 18.30
N GLU A 67 -4.44 -8.27 18.80
CA GLU A 67 -4.68 -7.65 20.11
C GLU A 67 -4.48 -8.64 21.27
N GLU A 68 -3.57 -8.31 22.19
CA GLU A 68 -3.21 -9.14 23.34
C GLU A 68 -4.23 -9.05 24.48
N SER A 69 -4.94 -7.92 24.60
CA SER A 69 -5.95 -7.72 25.63
C SER A 69 -7.30 -8.32 25.23
N GLU A 70 -7.74 -9.38 25.91
CA GLU A 70 -9.04 -10.02 25.68
C GLU A 70 -10.21 -9.01 25.65
N ARG A 71 -10.16 -7.99 26.52
CA ARG A 71 -11.20 -6.95 26.58
C ARG A 71 -11.23 -6.07 25.33
N ASN A 72 -10.07 -5.77 24.74
CA ASN A 72 -10.01 -4.97 23.52
C ASN A 72 -10.28 -5.83 22.28
N GLN A 73 -9.82 -7.09 22.28
CA GLN A 73 -10.12 -8.07 21.24
C GLN A 73 -11.63 -8.23 21.07
N ASP A 74 -12.40 -8.36 22.15
CA ASP A 74 -13.87 -8.43 22.09
C ASP A 74 -14.51 -7.17 21.45
N LYS A 75 -13.92 -5.98 21.64
CA LYS A 75 -14.41 -4.76 20.97
C LYS A 75 -14.11 -4.81 19.47
N TRP A 76 -12.89 -5.24 19.11
CA TRP A 76 -12.49 -5.41 17.72
C TRP A 76 -13.35 -6.44 17.00
N ASP A 77 -13.61 -7.59 17.62
CA ASP A 77 -14.47 -8.65 17.08
C ASP A 77 -15.91 -8.17 16.87
N LYS A 78 -16.46 -7.40 17.83
CA LYS A 78 -17.79 -6.79 17.71
C LYS A 78 -17.88 -5.84 16.53
N LEU A 79 -16.86 -4.97 16.37
CA LEU A 79 -16.79 -4.01 15.26
C LEU A 79 -16.62 -4.73 13.92
N SER A 80 -15.67 -5.67 13.85
CA SER A 80 -15.39 -6.52 12.68
C SER A 80 -16.67 -7.23 12.21
N GLY A 81 -17.33 -7.96 13.11
CA GLY A 81 -18.56 -8.68 12.79
C GLY A 81 -19.70 -7.74 12.38
N ARG A 82 -19.71 -6.48 12.84
CA ARG A 82 -20.72 -5.51 12.41
C ARG A 82 -20.44 -4.97 11.01
N ILE A 83 -19.18 -4.68 10.68
CA ILE A 83 -18.77 -4.26 9.34
C ILE A 83 -19.05 -5.38 8.33
N GLU A 84 -18.72 -6.64 8.64
CA GLU A 84 -19.05 -7.77 7.79
C GLU A 84 -20.55 -7.92 7.51
N ARG A 85 -21.40 -7.69 8.53
CA ARG A 85 -22.86 -7.71 8.35
C ARG A 85 -23.32 -6.61 7.39
N LEU A 86 -22.72 -5.42 7.45
CA LEU A 86 -23.04 -4.32 6.54
C LEU A 86 -22.65 -4.65 5.09
N LEU A 87 -21.47 -5.24 4.88
CA LEU A 87 -21.01 -5.69 3.56
C LEU A 87 -21.97 -6.76 2.99
N LYS A 88 -22.31 -7.79 3.78
CA LYS A 88 -23.25 -8.85 3.38
C LYS A 88 -24.65 -8.32 3.05
N LEU A 89 -25.16 -7.37 3.83
CA LEU A 89 -26.46 -6.72 3.56
C LEU A 89 -26.42 -5.92 2.25
N SER A 90 -25.31 -5.24 1.96
CA SER A 90 -25.13 -4.48 0.73
C SER A 90 -25.08 -5.38 -0.51
N ASP A 91 -24.46 -6.56 -0.41
CA ASP A 91 -24.42 -7.54 -1.51
C ASP A 91 -25.78 -8.18 -1.81
N ASN A 92 -26.55 -8.51 -0.76
CA ASN A 92 -27.87 -9.13 -0.91
C ASN A 92 -28.93 -8.20 -1.49
N MET A 93 -28.74 -6.88 -1.42
CA MET A 93 -29.67 -5.89 -2.00
C MET A 93 -29.58 -5.81 -3.54
N GLY A 94 -28.68 -6.57 -4.18
CA GLY A 94 -28.49 -6.64 -5.63
C GLY A 94 -29.21 -7.76 -6.37
N SER A 95 -29.90 -8.71 -5.71
CA SER A 95 -30.61 -9.80 -6.40
C SER A 95 -31.73 -10.44 -5.55
N PRO A 96 -32.93 -10.73 -6.11
CA PRO A 96 -33.98 -11.45 -5.40
C PRO A 96 -33.90 -12.96 -5.67
N GLN A 97 -33.66 -13.78 -4.62
CA GLN A 97 -34.47 -14.94 -4.21
C GLN A 97 -33.72 -15.97 -3.34
N LYS A 98 -34.52 -16.66 -2.52
CA LYS A 98 -34.22 -17.77 -1.59
C LYS A 98 -33.45 -18.90 -2.27
N HIS A 99 -32.33 -19.37 -1.71
CA HIS A 99 -31.92 -20.78 -1.78
C HIS A 99 -30.89 -21.13 -0.69
N THR A 100 -30.91 -22.42 -0.32
CA THR A 100 -30.13 -23.15 0.67
C THR A 100 -28.67 -22.69 0.79
N VAL A 101 -28.26 -22.37 2.03
CA VAL A 101 -26.91 -21.89 2.35
C VAL A 101 -25.91 -23.04 2.22
N VAL A 102 -25.29 -23.15 1.04
CA VAL A 102 -23.91 -23.59 0.91
C VAL A 102 -23.11 -22.31 0.83
N LEU A 103 -22.41 -21.94 1.92
CA LEU A 103 -21.59 -20.72 1.95
C LEU A 103 -20.52 -20.81 0.85
N PRO A 104 -20.56 -19.98 -0.20
CA PRO A 104 -19.38 -19.79 -1.03
C PRO A 104 -18.32 -19.13 -0.13
N ARG A 105 -17.07 -19.59 -0.22
CA ARG A 105 -15.93 -18.93 0.44
C ARG A 105 -15.95 -17.45 0.02
N GLN A 106 -16.21 -16.55 0.96
CA GLN A 106 -16.24 -15.11 0.71
C GLN A 106 -14.82 -14.72 0.21
N GLN A 107 -14.71 -14.29 -1.04
CA GLN A 107 -13.43 -13.93 -1.64
C GLN A 107 -12.89 -12.68 -0.93
N CYS A 108 -11.71 -12.79 -0.33
CA CYS A 108 -11.02 -11.67 0.31
C CYS A 108 -10.80 -10.56 -0.72
N GLY A 109 -11.29 -9.34 -0.51
CA GLY A 109 -11.19 -8.23 -1.47
C GLY A 109 -9.76 -7.71 -1.70
N LEU A 110 -8.81 -8.11 -0.85
CA LEU A 110 -7.40 -7.76 -0.98
C LEU A 110 -6.83 -8.24 -2.32
N LYS A 111 -6.13 -7.35 -3.01
CA LYS A 111 -5.38 -7.66 -4.23
C LYS A 111 -3.89 -7.57 -3.98
N TYR A 112 -3.19 -8.63 -4.36
CA TYR A 112 -1.73 -8.66 -4.42
C TYR A 112 -1.24 -8.14 -5.75
N TYR A 113 -0.23 -7.29 -5.68
CA TYR A 113 0.51 -6.75 -6.82
C TYR A 113 1.87 -7.41 -6.83
N ILE A 114 2.23 -8.02 -7.96
CA ILE A 114 3.49 -8.72 -8.15
C ILE A 114 4.35 -7.88 -9.08
N PHE A 115 5.51 -7.47 -8.60
CA PHE A 115 6.45 -6.61 -9.30
C PHE A 115 7.74 -7.36 -9.62
N ASP A 116 8.32 -7.06 -10.77
CA ASP A 116 9.74 -7.26 -11.02
C ASP A 116 10.44 -5.91 -10.76
N ILE A 117 11.46 -5.92 -9.91
CA ILE A 117 12.29 -4.76 -9.61
C ILE A 117 13.75 -5.09 -9.91
N TRP A 118 14.44 -4.23 -10.66
CA TRP A 118 15.85 -4.40 -10.99
C TRP A 118 16.59 -3.08 -10.99
N ILE A 119 17.92 -3.13 -10.82
CA ILE A 119 18.77 -1.94 -10.93
C ILE A 119 18.85 -1.58 -12.42
N TRP A 120 18.43 -0.36 -12.77
CA TRP A 120 18.24 0.11 -14.16
C TRP A 120 19.36 1.03 -14.66
N GLY A 121 20.19 1.56 -13.76
CA GLY A 121 21.31 2.42 -14.10
C GLY A 121 22.44 2.30 -13.09
N THR A 122 23.34 3.28 -13.08
CA THR A 122 24.42 3.40 -12.10
C THR A 122 23.92 4.14 -10.86
N GLY A 123 24.20 3.63 -9.67
CA GLY A 123 24.01 4.35 -8.41
C GLY A 123 25.06 3.88 -7.40
N GLY A 124 25.70 4.82 -6.69
CA GLY A 124 26.78 4.58 -5.70
C GLY A 124 28.09 3.95 -6.20
N VAL A 125 28.03 2.96 -7.11
CA VAL A 125 29.19 2.19 -7.62
C VAL A 125 29.03 1.99 -9.13
N GLY A 126 30.15 1.83 -9.85
CA GLY A 126 30.21 1.74 -11.32
C GLY A 126 29.40 0.60 -11.95
N ASP A 127 29.53 0.44 -13.28
CA ASP A 127 28.70 -0.46 -14.11
C ASP A 127 28.54 -1.88 -13.52
N PHE A 128 27.31 -2.22 -13.14
CA PHE A 128 26.93 -3.58 -12.75
C PHE A 128 26.70 -4.45 -13.99
N LYS A 129 27.61 -5.41 -14.24
CA LYS A 129 27.49 -6.35 -15.36
C LYS A 129 26.45 -7.45 -15.14
N ASP A 130 26.18 -7.79 -13.88
CA ASP A 130 25.28 -8.87 -13.51
C ASP A 130 23.85 -8.38 -13.30
N LYS A 131 22.88 -9.16 -13.77
CA LYS A 131 21.45 -8.88 -13.57
C LYS A 131 21.07 -9.07 -12.10
N VAL A 132 20.74 -7.98 -11.41
CA VAL A 132 20.16 -8.02 -10.04
C VAL A 132 18.67 -7.70 -10.11
N LEU A 133 17.83 -8.67 -9.74
CA LEU A 133 16.37 -8.56 -9.81
C LEU A 133 15.70 -9.14 -8.56
N ARG A 134 14.61 -8.52 -8.12
CA ARG A 134 13.73 -9.00 -7.05
C ARG A 134 12.32 -9.08 -7.58
N LYS A 135 11.66 -10.22 -7.36
CA LYS A 135 10.22 -10.36 -7.60
C LYS A 135 9.50 -10.21 -6.27
N ILE A 136 8.64 -9.20 -6.14
CA ILE A 136 8.00 -8.84 -4.87
C ILE A 136 6.50 -8.89 -5.02
N GLN A 137 5.84 -9.60 -4.11
CA GLN A 137 4.41 -9.55 -3.90
C GLN A 137 4.10 -8.60 -2.74
N ILE A 138 3.17 -7.68 -2.94
CA ILE A 138 2.72 -6.75 -1.90
C ILE A 138 1.24 -6.40 -2.08
N ALA A 139 0.55 -6.13 -0.99
CA ALA A 139 -0.83 -5.67 -1.03
C ALA A 139 -0.94 -4.31 -1.73
N GLY A 140 -1.84 -4.18 -2.71
CA GLY A 140 -2.07 -2.94 -3.46
C GLY A 140 -2.57 -1.77 -2.60
N THR A 141 -3.10 -2.07 -1.42
CA THR A 141 -3.56 -1.12 -0.41
C THR A 141 -2.42 -0.45 0.34
N LYS A 142 -1.18 -0.98 0.27
CA LYS A 142 -0.01 -0.35 0.89
C LYS A 142 0.36 0.94 0.16
N SER A 143 0.93 1.88 0.92
CA SER A 143 1.44 3.14 0.39
C SER A 143 2.73 2.94 -0.41
N LEU A 144 3.04 3.90 -1.28
CA LEU A 144 4.33 3.96 -1.97
C LEU A 144 5.50 4.06 -1.00
N TYR A 145 5.32 4.68 0.17
CA TYR A 145 6.35 4.71 1.21
C TYR A 145 6.69 3.31 1.73
N ASN A 146 5.66 2.52 2.07
CA ASN A 146 5.85 1.14 2.50
C ASN A 146 6.46 0.30 1.39
N PHE A 147 6.07 0.54 0.14
CA PHE A 147 6.65 -0.14 -1.01
C PHE A 147 8.14 0.19 -1.20
N ALA A 148 8.52 1.46 -1.10
CA ALA A 148 9.92 1.90 -1.19
C ALA A 148 10.78 1.21 -0.13
N LYS A 149 10.31 1.14 1.12
CA LYS A 149 11.00 0.41 2.20
C LYS A 149 11.20 -1.07 1.86
N VAL A 150 10.18 -1.72 1.32
CA VAL A 150 10.26 -3.13 0.90
C VAL A 150 11.26 -3.32 -0.24
N ILE A 151 11.25 -2.41 -1.24
CA ILE A 151 12.23 -2.43 -2.33
C ILE A 151 13.64 -2.33 -1.77
N VAL A 152 13.96 -1.27 -1.03
CA VAL A 152 15.31 -1.00 -0.50
C VAL A 152 15.81 -2.18 0.35
N ASN A 153 14.98 -2.66 1.29
CA ASN A 153 15.32 -3.81 2.12
C ASN A 153 15.56 -5.09 1.32
N SER A 154 14.84 -5.31 0.21
CA SER A 154 15.01 -6.50 -0.63
C SER A 154 16.36 -6.57 -1.35
N PHE A 155 17.05 -5.43 -1.49
CA PHE A 155 18.42 -5.35 -2.00
C PHE A 155 19.46 -5.31 -0.86
N GLY A 156 19.04 -5.45 0.40
CA GLY A 156 19.94 -5.44 1.55
C GLY A 156 20.43 -4.03 1.95
N PHE A 157 19.80 -3.00 1.42
CA PHE A 157 20.11 -1.61 1.75
C PHE A 157 19.37 -1.19 3.03
N GLN A 158 19.92 -0.20 3.70
CA GLN A 158 19.27 0.55 4.76
C GLN A 158 18.32 1.58 4.15
N PHE A 159 17.14 1.74 4.74
CA PHE A 159 16.14 2.71 4.31
C PHE A 159 16.29 4.02 5.09
N ASP A 160 17.39 4.72 4.80
CA ASP A 160 17.90 5.87 5.56
C ASP A 160 17.88 7.20 4.80
N HIS A 161 17.62 7.18 3.49
CA HIS A 161 17.59 8.36 2.63
C HIS A 161 16.21 8.64 2.00
N CYS A 162 16.07 9.85 1.46
CA CYS A 162 14.89 10.26 0.71
C CYS A 162 14.84 9.64 -0.69
N PHE A 163 13.64 9.61 -1.27
CA PHE A 163 13.39 8.91 -2.53
C PHE A 163 12.14 9.45 -3.26
N GLY A 164 12.01 9.04 -4.52
CA GLY A 164 10.85 9.33 -5.35
C GLY A 164 10.57 8.28 -6.43
N PHE A 165 9.34 8.29 -6.94
CA PHE A 165 8.88 7.49 -8.09
C PHE A 165 8.52 8.41 -9.26
N TYR A 166 9.00 8.03 -10.44
CA TYR A 166 9.00 8.86 -11.65
C TYR A 166 8.55 8.01 -12.86
N ASP A 167 7.68 8.53 -13.73
CA ASP A 167 7.28 7.80 -14.94
C ASP A 167 8.22 8.00 -16.14
N ASN A 168 9.30 8.76 -15.98
CA ASN A 168 10.36 8.94 -16.97
C ASN A 168 11.71 8.40 -16.48
N PHE A 169 12.21 7.38 -17.17
CA PHE A 169 13.45 6.65 -16.85
C PHE A 169 14.71 7.36 -17.34
N GLN A 170 14.61 8.20 -18.37
CA GLN A 170 15.77 8.87 -18.98
C GLN A 170 16.02 10.25 -18.36
N LYS A 171 14.93 10.98 -18.12
CA LYS A 171 14.95 12.33 -17.55
C LYS A 171 13.87 12.42 -16.50
N TYR A 172 14.17 11.98 -15.28
CA TYR A 172 13.17 11.89 -14.22
C TYR A 172 12.55 13.26 -13.88
N HIS A 173 13.27 14.37 -14.08
CA HIS A 173 12.73 15.74 -13.96
C HIS A 173 11.64 16.09 -14.99
N ASP A 174 11.55 15.35 -16.09
CA ASP A 174 10.55 15.52 -17.16
C ASP A 174 9.37 14.54 -16.98
N SER A 175 9.25 13.91 -15.81
CA SER A 175 8.16 13.00 -15.49
C SER A 175 6.82 13.74 -15.42
N LYS A 176 5.78 13.09 -15.96
CA LYS A 176 4.39 13.57 -15.88
C LYS A 176 3.75 13.12 -14.57
N LYS A 177 4.17 11.97 -14.05
CA LYS A 177 3.77 11.45 -12.74
C LYS A 177 4.97 11.43 -11.82
N ILE A 178 4.86 12.12 -10.69
CA ILE A 178 5.93 12.29 -9.72
C ILE A 178 5.35 12.06 -8.32
N TYR A 179 5.99 11.17 -7.56
CA TYR A 179 5.66 10.90 -6.17
C TYR A 179 6.93 10.95 -5.32
N GLU A 180 7.02 11.87 -4.36
CA GLU A 180 8.26 12.17 -3.64
C GLU A 180 8.02 12.22 -2.14
N LEU A 181 9.00 11.73 -1.36
CA LEU A 181 8.97 11.87 0.10
C LEU A 181 9.07 13.34 0.55
N PHE A 182 9.78 14.19 -0.20
CA PHE A 182 9.88 15.63 0.09
C PHE A 182 8.52 16.32 0.18
N VAL A 183 7.55 15.91 -0.64
CA VAL A 183 6.18 16.45 -0.57
C VAL A 183 5.53 16.16 0.79
N ASP A 184 5.77 14.97 1.36
CA ASP A 184 5.24 14.60 2.67
C ASP A 184 6.01 15.22 3.85
N LEU A 185 7.25 15.67 3.62
CA LEU A 185 8.10 16.32 4.63
C LEU A 185 7.97 17.85 4.62
N GLY A 186 7.29 18.42 3.62
CA GLY A 186 7.23 19.87 3.43
C GLY A 186 8.52 20.49 2.89
N GLU A 187 9.41 19.66 2.36
CA GLU A 187 10.66 20.06 1.73
C GLU A 187 10.43 20.55 0.28
N GLU A 188 11.48 21.08 -0.35
CA GLU A 188 11.40 21.54 -1.74
C GLU A 188 11.16 20.37 -2.70
N ARG A 189 9.93 20.29 -3.22
CA ARG A 189 9.52 19.32 -4.25
C ARG A 189 10.09 19.66 -5.62
N SER A 190 10.37 18.64 -6.44
CA SER A 190 10.95 18.86 -7.77
C SER A 190 10.03 19.59 -8.74
N ARG A 191 8.72 19.35 -8.64
CA ARG A 191 7.68 19.97 -9.46
C ARG A 191 6.46 20.34 -8.63
N SER A 192 5.76 21.39 -9.03
CA SER A 192 4.58 21.92 -8.31
C SER A 192 3.39 20.95 -8.27
N TRP A 193 3.36 19.93 -9.13
CA TRP A 193 2.32 18.89 -9.17
C TRP A 193 2.77 17.54 -8.58
N ALA A 194 3.99 17.45 -8.04
CA ALA A 194 4.46 16.25 -7.35
C ALA A 194 3.54 15.93 -6.16
N LYS A 195 3.32 14.63 -5.92
CA LYS A 195 2.47 14.11 -4.85
C LYS A 195 3.30 13.41 -3.78
N GLY A 196 2.76 13.30 -2.57
CA GLY A 196 3.35 12.53 -1.49
C GLY A 196 3.28 11.02 -1.71
N VAL A 197 4.15 10.27 -1.04
CA VAL A 197 4.25 8.81 -1.07
C VAL A 197 3.58 8.14 0.12
N LYS A 198 3.42 8.83 1.27
CA LYS A 198 2.83 8.26 2.50
C LYS A 198 1.36 7.89 2.33
N ASN A 199 0.59 8.72 1.64
CA ASN A 199 -0.86 8.55 1.44
C ASN A 199 -1.24 8.08 0.03
N THR A 200 -0.25 7.88 -0.85
CA THR A 200 -0.50 7.37 -2.21
C THR A 200 -0.36 5.85 -2.19
N LYS A 201 -1.44 5.13 -2.54
CA LYS A 201 -1.45 3.66 -2.60
C LYS A 201 -0.79 3.13 -3.87
N ILE A 202 -0.24 1.93 -3.79
CA ILE A 202 0.28 1.20 -4.96
C ILE A 202 -0.81 1.07 -6.04
N SER A 203 -2.03 0.70 -5.65
CA SER A 203 -3.17 0.52 -6.56
C SER A 203 -3.63 1.80 -7.28
N GLN A 204 -3.30 2.98 -6.73
CA GLN A 204 -3.60 4.26 -7.39
C GLN A 204 -2.62 4.59 -8.51
N VAL A 205 -1.41 4.03 -8.42
CA VAL A 205 -0.26 4.37 -9.27
C VAL A 205 -0.10 3.34 -10.37
N PHE A 206 -0.07 2.06 -10.00
CA PHE A 206 0.01 0.92 -10.89
C PHE A 206 -1.40 0.34 -11.03
N LYS A 207 -1.97 0.47 -12.22
CA LYS A 207 -3.34 0.06 -12.52
C LYS A 207 -3.37 -1.21 -13.36
N ASN A 208 -2.39 -1.38 -14.24
CA ASN A 208 -2.35 -2.45 -15.21
C ASN A 208 -0.99 -3.16 -15.22
N SER A 209 -1.01 -4.45 -15.54
CA SER A 209 0.23 -5.17 -15.88
C SER A 209 0.98 -4.44 -16.97
N GLY A 210 2.30 -4.31 -16.80
CA GLY A 210 3.19 -3.54 -17.66
C GLY A 210 3.39 -2.08 -17.23
N ASP A 211 2.63 -1.56 -16.25
CA ASP A 211 2.90 -0.23 -15.69
C ASP A 211 4.31 -0.20 -15.06
N LYS A 212 5.08 0.85 -15.37
CA LYS A 212 6.47 1.02 -14.92
C LYS A 212 6.65 2.35 -14.21
N MET A 213 7.49 2.33 -13.17
CA MET A 213 8.02 3.52 -12.53
C MET A 213 9.52 3.38 -12.32
N HIS A 214 10.22 4.48 -12.50
CA HIS A 214 11.59 4.66 -12.08
C HIS A 214 11.58 5.07 -10.60
N PHE A 215 12.11 4.20 -9.75
CA PHE A 215 12.29 4.45 -8.33
C PHE A 215 13.73 4.93 -8.09
N LEU A 216 13.89 6.18 -7.69
CA LEU A 216 15.16 6.80 -7.35
C LEU A 216 15.26 6.86 -5.83
N PHE A 217 16.21 6.13 -5.26
CA PHE A 217 16.52 6.13 -3.83
C PHE A 217 17.86 6.80 -3.59
N ASP A 218 17.95 7.60 -2.53
CA ASP A 218 19.11 8.43 -2.21
C ASP A 218 19.41 9.45 -3.32
N TYR A 219 19.01 10.70 -3.10
CA TYR A 219 19.25 11.76 -4.09
C TYR A 219 20.72 12.21 -4.17
N GLY A 220 21.57 11.78 -3.24
CA GLY A 220 23.02 11.98 -3.32
C GLY A 220 23.64 10.94 -4.25
N ASP A 221 23.53 9.67 -3.87
CA ASP A 221 24.20 8.56 -4.57
C ASP A 221 23.42 8.01 -5.77
N CYS A 222 22.17 8.43 -5.93
CA CYS A 222 21.31 8.18 -7.07
C CYS A 222 21.13 6.68 -7.38
N TRP A 223 20.56 5.90 -6.46
CA TRP A 223 20.22 4.50 -6.74
C TRP A 223 18.98 4.39 -7.64
N HIS A 224 19.21 3.97 -8.89
CA HIS A 224 18.18 3.86 -9.93
C HIS A 224 17.62 2.44 -10.03
N PHE A 225 16.35 2.27 -9.65
CA PHE A 225 15.60 1.03 -9.82
C PHE A 225 14.48 1.18 -10.86
N ALA A 226 14.30 0.17 -11.69
CA ALA A 226 13.09 -0.02 -12.45
C ALA A 226 12.10 -0.88 -11.67
N VAL A 227 10.86 -0.44 -11.59
CA VAL A 227 9.75 -1.13 -10.93
C VAL A 227 8.66 -1.38 -11.96
N GLU A 228 8.42 -2.64 -12.31
CA GLU A 228 7.40 -3.04 -13.29
C GLU A 228 6.34 -3.92 -12.63
N LEU A 229 5.07 -3.50 -12.72
CA LEU A 229 3.95 -4.34 -12.32
C LEU A 229 3.79 -5.49 -13.32
N LYS A 230 3.95 -6.73 -12.87
CA LYS A 230 3.77 -7.92 -13.71
C LYS A 230 2.36 -8.47 -13.64
N GLU A 231 1.77 -8.50 -12.44
CA GLU A 231 0.51 -9.20 -12.22
C GLU A 231 -0.27 -8.61 -11.05
N ILE A 232 -1.60 -8.64 -11.14
CA ILE A 232 -2.51 -8.36 -10.02
C ILE A 232 -3.31 -9.64 -9.76
N LYS A 233 -3.25 -10.18 -8.54
CA LYS A 233 -3.97 -11.39 -8.10
C LYS A 233 -4.92 -11.08 -6.97
N GLN A 234 -6.05 -11.77 -6.94
CA GLN A 234 -6.92 -11.78 -5.77
C GLN A 234 -6.25 -12.60 -4.65
N ALA A 235 -6.24 -12.07 -3.44
CA ALA A 235 -5.73 -12.80 -2.28
C ALA A 235 -6.73 -13.89 -1.86
N GLU A 236 -6.22 -15.04 -1.41
CA GLU A 236 -7.07 -16.08 -0.82
C GLU A 236 -7.43 -15.78 0.64
N LYS A 237 -6.55 -15.07 1.33
CA LYS A 237 -6.68 -14.65 2.72
C LYS A 237 -6.18 -13.23 2.89
N TRP A 238 -6.69 -12.54 3.91
CA TRP A 238 -6.21 -11.21 4.25
C TRP A 238 -4.83 -11.29 4.93
N ASP A 239 -3.77 -11.09 4.16
CA ASP A 239 -2.39 -11.06 4.67
C ASP A 239 -1.65 -9.89 4.02
N LEU A 240 -1.25 -8.92 4.84
CA LEU A 240 -0.63 -7.68 4.39
C LEU A 240 0.90 -7.76 4.31
N LYS A 241 1.50 -8.90 4.68
CA LYS A 241 2.95 -9.05 4.70
C LYS A 241 3.48 -9.10 3.26
N PRO A 242 4.46 -8.25 2.91
CA PRO A 242 5.13 -8.35 1.62
C PRO A 242 5.97 -9.64 1.58
N VAL A 243 6.08 -10.24 0.39
CA VAL A 243 6.83 -11.47 0.17
C VAL A 243 7.77 -11.27 -1.02
N ILE A 244 9.06 -11.59 -0.82
CA ILE A 244 10.03 -11.69 -1.91
C ILE A 244 9.88 -13.09 -2.51
N LEU A 245 9.25 -13.16 -3.69
CA LEU A 245 8.98 -14.42 -4.39
C LEU A 245 10.23 -14.98 -5.07
N GLU A 246 11.13 -14.11 -5.52
CA GLU A 246 12.33 -14.49 -6.26
C GLU A 246 13.44 -13.46 -6.05
N SER A 247 14.69 -13.93 -5.95
CA SER A 247 15.89 -13.09 -5.87
C SER A 247 16.93 -13.60 -6.85
N ILE A 248 17.28 -12.76 -7.82
CA ILE A 248 18.28 -13.06 -8.87
C ILE A 248 19.45 -12.10 -8.69
N GLY A 249 20.67 -12.63 -8.71
CA GLY A 249 21.90 -11.85 -8.61
C GLY A 249 22.17 -11.31 -7.20
N LYS A 250 23.45 -11.11 -6.91
CA LYS A 250 23.90 -10.48 -5.65
C LYS A 250 23.70 -8.97 -5.76
N ALA A 251 22.98 -8.39 -4.81
CA ALA A 251 22.88 -6.93 -4.74
C ALA A 251 24.23 -6.31 -4.38
N PRO A 252 24.54 -5.11 -4.87
CA PRO A 252 25.78 -4.43 -4.51
C PRO A 252 25.80 -4.01 -3.04
N LEU A 253 26.97 -3.54 -2.58
CA LEU A 253 27.03 -2.79 -1.33
C LEU A 253 26.39 -1.42 -1.56
N GLN A 254 25.56 -0.99 -0.60
CA GLN A 254 24.87 0.30 -0.68
C GLN A 254 25.86 1.48 -0.69
N TYR A 255 26.88 1.43 0.17
CA TYR A 255 27.93 2.45 0.27
C TYR A 255 29.27 1.73 0.39
N PRO A 256 29.96 1.41 -0.71
CA PRO A 256 31.32 0.89 -0.62
C PRO A 256 32.25 1.97 -0.04
N PRO A 257 33.32 1.58 0.68
CA PRO A 257 34.32 2.55 1.12
C PRO A 257 34.94 3.26 -0.10
N CYS A 258 35.16 4.58 0.00
CA CYS A 258 35.92 5.32 -1.00
C CYS A 258 37.33 4.71 -1.11
N GLU A 259 37.74 4.29 -2.30
CA GLU A 259 39.13 3.89 -2.58
C GLU A 259 40.02 5.13 -2.62
N ASP A 260 40.33 5.73 -1.46
CA ASP A 260 41.35 6.78 -1.34
C ASP A 260 41.85 6.88 0.12
N GLU A 261 42.45 5.82 0.66
CA GLU A 261 43.46 5.90 1.75
C GLU A 261 44.50 4.76 1.64
N GLU A 262 45.09 4.56 0.45
CA GLU A 262 46.46 4.00 0.34
C GLU A 262 47.36 5.04 -0.34
N SER A 263 47.56 6.16 0.35
CA SER A 263 48.72 7.02 0.08
C SER A 263 49.34 7.49 1.40
N GLN A 264 50.13 6.60 2.00
CA GLN A 264 51.34 6.94 2.76
C GLN A 264 52.25 5.72 2.94
#